data_AF-A0AAD7FZC8-F1
#
_entry.id   AF-A0AAD7FZC8-F1
#
_cell.length_a   1.000
_cell.length_b   1.000
_cell.length_c   1.000
_cell.angle_alpha   90.00
_cell.angle_beta   90.00
_cell.angle_gamma   90.00
#
_symmetry.space_group_name_H-M   'P 1'
#
loop_
_entity.id
_entity.type
_entity.pdbx_description
1 polymer ?
#
loop_
_entity_poly.entity_id
_entity_poly.type
_entity_poly.pdbx_seq_one_letter_code
_entity_poly.pdbx_strand_id
1 'polypeptide(L)'
;MLRATTGLARRSAPLVARRSASSTAHTHDDHHHHEQDDIVYPKEGFGAPIWRNTLFCIIGGTLFYEYLGAPAENDRPWLPSVTATQSSWADIALTRAAKETALAEERQLVRSAKRPPIYRARNPEDFANVSPYGNAVGLAVNWGPGAGKYQRELPKVE
;
A
#
# COMPACT_ATOMS: atom_id res chain seq x y z
N MET A 1 -72.84 28.43 -2.27
CA MET A 1 -71.37 28.56 -2.49
C MET A 1 -70.67 27.66 -1.49
N LEU A 2 -70.16 26.50 -1.92
CA LEU A 2 -69.51 25.49 -1.07
C LEU A 2 -67.98 25.61 -1.18
N ARG A 3 -67.30 25.79 -0.05
CA ARG A 3 -65.84 25.77 0.06
C ARG A 3 -65.35 24.32 0.08
N ALA A 4 -64.41 23.98 -0.80
CA ALA A 4 -63.67 22.72 -0.74
C ALA A 4 -62.24 23.00 -0.26
N THR A 5 -61.92 22.55 0.96
CA THR A 5 -60.55 22.52 1.50
C THR A 5 -59.98 21.13 1.24
N THR A 6 -59.11 21.00 0.23
CA THR A 6 -58.35 19.76 0.01
C THR A 6 -57.05 19.81 0.81
N GLY A 7 -56.99 18.97 1.84
CA GLY A 7 -55.84 18.82 2.73
C GLY A 7 -54.64 18.12 2.06
N LEU A 8 -53.46 18.61 2.41
CA LEU A 8 -52.14 18.06 2.09
C LEU A 8 -51.95 16.68 2.73
N ALA A 9 -51.81 15.62 1.92
CA ALA A 9 -51.34 14.32 2.39
C ALA A 9 -49.82 14.26 2.27
N ARG A 10 -49.11 14.55 3.38
CA ARG A 10 -47.65 14.42 3.48
C ARG A 10 -47.32 12.94 3.73
N ARG A 11 -46.89 12.20 2.70
CA ARG A 11 -46.35 10.84 2.86
C ARG A 11 -44.93 10.91 3.44
N SER A 12 -44.80 10.50 4.69
CA SER A 12 -43.53 10.24 5.37
C SER A 12 -42.95 8.90 4.88
N ALA A 13 -41.82 8.95 4.18
CA ALA A 13 -41.06 7.76 3.79
C ALA A 13 -40.21 7.24 4.96
N PRO A 14 -40.04 5.93 5.15
CA PRO A 14 -39.18 5.38 6.20
C PRO A 14 -37.70 5.60 5.86
N LEU A 15 -37.00 6.31 6.75
CA LEU A 15 -35.54 6.39 6.76
C LEU A 15 -34.98 5.02 7.16
N VAL A 16 -34.54 4.23 6.18
CA VAL A 16 -33.77 3.02 6.44
C VAL A 16 -32.35 3.44 6.83
N ALA A 17 -32.10 3.54 8.13
CA ALA A 17 -30.78 3.72 8.70
C ALA A 17 -29.93 2.46 8.49
N ARG A 18 -29.07 2.43 7.47
CA ARG A 18 -28.02 1.41 7.36
C ARG A 18 -26.82 1.85 8.21
N ARG A 19 -26.74 1.30 9.43
CA ARG A 19 -25.49 1.27 10.21
C ARG A 19 -24.54 0.28 9.52
N SER A 20 -23.52 0.80 8.84
CA SER A 20 -22.33 0.00 8.54
C SER A 20 -21.46 -0.04 9.79
N ALA A 21 -21.65 -1.08 10.60
CA ALA A 21 -20.73 -1.42 11.67
C ALA A 21 -19.53 -2.17 11.08
N SER A 22 -18.34 -1.63 11.27
CA SER A 22 -17.06 -2.29 11.02
C SER A 22 -16.75 -3.27 12.15
N SER A 23 -16.34 -4.50 11.81
CA SER A 23 -15.19 -5.21 12.42
C SER A 23 -15.20 -6.66 11.98
N THR A 24 -14.06 -7.19 11.53
CA THR A 24 -13.38 -8.34 12.14
C THR A 24 -12.31 -8.89 11.21
N ALA A 25 -11.11 -9.04 11.78
CA ALA A 25 -9.85 -9.51 11.24
C ALA A 25 -9.94 -10.63 10.18
N HIS A 26 -9.16 -10.50 9.11
CA HIS A 26 -8.91 -11.59 8.16
C HIS A 26 -7.71 -12.41 8.64
N THR A 27 -8.01 -13.57 9.21
CA THR A 27 -7.06 -14.67 9.39
C THR A 27 -7.04 -15.44 8.06
N HIS A 28 -5.85 -15.64 7.48
CA HIS A 28 -5.69 -16.38 6.23
C HIS A 28 -5.80 -17.89 6.52
N ASP A 29 -6.95 -18.49 6.22
CA ASP A 29 -7.08 -19.94 6.08
C ASP A 29 -7.20 -20.30 4.58
N ASP A 30 -6.22 -21.03 4.09
CA ASP A 30 -6.17 -21.63 2.76
C ASP A 30 -7.16 -22.80 2.70
N HIS A 31 -8.34 -22.55 2.12
CA HIS A 31 -9.31 -23.60 1.81
C HIS A 31 -9.59 -23.60 0.30
N HIS A 32 -8.97 -24.56 -0.39
CA HIS A 32 -9.30 -24.94 -1.77
C HIS A 32 -10.70 -25.56 -1.82
N HIS A 33 -11.72 -24.72 -2.04
CA HIS A 33 -13.05 -25.18 -2.44
C HIS A 33 -13.16 -25.15 -3.96
N HIS A 34 -13.25 -26.33 -4.58
CA HIS A 34 -13.84 -26.48 -5.90
C HIS A 34 -15.36 -26.26 -5.76
N GLU A 35 -15.79 -25.00 -5.78
CA GLU A 35 -17.19 -24.68 -5.99
C GLU A 35 -17.54 -25.00 -7.45
N GLN A 36 -18.46 -25.94 -7.63
CA GLN A 36 -19.16 -26.11 -8.89
C GLN A 36 -20.14 -24.92 -8.99
N ASP A 37 -19.72 -23.88 -9.70
CA ASP A 37 -20.55 -22.71 -9.99
C ASP A 37 -21.77 -23.11 -10.83
N ASP A 38 -22.87 -23.45 -10.15
CA ASP A 38 -24.20 -23.68 -10.77
C ASP A 38 -24.89 -22.34 -11.13
N ILE A 39 -24.11 -21.27 -11.30
CA ILE A 39 -24.58 -19.95 -11.69
C ILE A 39 -24.79 -19.96 -13.20
N VAL A 40 -26.02 -20.27 -13.62
CA VAL A 40 -26.44 -20.09 -15.01
C VAL A 40 -26.55 -18.59 -15.29
N TYR A 41 -25.46 -18.01 -15.80
CA TYR A 41 -25.45 -16.63 -16.24
C TYR A 41 -26.44 -16.46 -17.41
N PRO A 42 -27.43 -15.57 -17.30
CA PRO A 42 -28.30 -15.28 -18.43
C PRO A 42 -27.45 -14.73 -19.57
N LYS A 43 -27.74 -15.16 -20.81
CA LYS A 43 -27.01 -14.70 -22.00
C LYS A 43 -27.18 -13.18 -22.13
N GLU A 44 -26.14 -12.44 -21.79
CA GLU A 44 -26.11 -10.98 -21.93
C GLU A 44 -25.99 -10.62 -23.41
N GLY A 45 -27.11 -10.24 -24.03
CA GLY A 45 -27.14 -9.68 -25.38
C GLY A 45 -27.23 -8.15 -25.37
N PHE A 46 -27.12 -7.54 -26.53
CA PHE A 46 -27.31 -6.08 -26.71
C PHE A 46 -28.72 -5.58 -26.31
N GLY A 47 -29.68 -6.47 -26.09
CA GLY A 47 -31.01 -6.16 -25.54
C GLY A 47 -31.11 -6.23 -24.01
N ALA A 48 -30.01 -6.52 -23.29
CA ALA A 48 -30.03 -6.59 -21.84
C ALA A 48 -30.46 -5.24 -21.21
N PRO A 49 -31.11 -5.25 -20.03
CA PRO A 49 -31.59 -4.02 -19.38
C PRO A 49 -30.52 -2.95 -19.17
N ILE A 50 -29.26 -3.37 -18.99
CA ILE A 50 -28.11 -2.47 -18.86
C ILE A 50 -27.93 -1.60 -20.11
N TRP A 51 -27.97 -2.19 -21.31
CA TRP A 51 -27.79 -1.46 -22.57
C TRP A 51 -28.93 -0.50 -22.86
N ARG A 52 -30.17 -0.90 -22.54
CA ARG A 52 -31.34 -0.04 -22.68
C ARG A 52 -31.25 1.18 -21.76
N ASN A 53 -30.86 0.98 -20.51
CA ASN A 53 -30.71 2.08 -19.56
C ASN A 53 -29.55 3.00 -19.96
N THR A 54 -28.42 2.46 -20.42
CA THR A 54 -27.30 3.25 -20.93
C THR A 54 -27.69 4.09 -22.15
N LEU A 55 -28.45 3.52 -23.09
CA LEU A 55 -28.95 4.25 -24.26
C LEU A 55 -29.87 5.41 -23.84
N PHE A 56 -30.80 5.17 -22.91
CA PHE A 56 -31.64 6.24 -22.37
C PHE A 56 -30.85 7.31 -21.62
N CYS A 57 -29.81 6.93 -20.87
CA CYS A 57 -28.93 7.89 -20.21
C CYS A 57 -28.15 8.75 -21.21
N ILE A 58 -27.69 8.16 -22.32
CA ILE A 58 -26.97 8.89 -23.36
C ILE A 58 -27.91 9.86 -24.07
N ILE A 59 -29.04 9.37 -24.59
CA ILE A 59 -30.03 10.20 -25.32
C ILE A 59 -30.61 11.27 -24.39
N GLY A 60 -30.98 10.88 -23.16
CA GLY A 60 -31.47 11.81 -22.15
C GLY A 60 -30.42 12.84 -21.78
N GLY A 61 -29.16 12.44 -21.61
CA GLY A 61 -28.05 13.33 -21.31
C GLY A 61 -27.76 14.32 -22.44
N THR A 62 -27.81 13.90 -23.71
CA THR A 62 -27.61 14.78 -24.86
C THR A 62 -28.75 15.79 -25.00
N LEU A 63 -30.00 15.34 -24.90
CA LEU A 63 -31.16 16.23 -24.94
C LEU A 63 -31.19 17.20 -23.75
N PHE A 64 -30.82 16.71 -22.56
CA PHE A 64 -30.68 17.54 -21.37
C PHE A 64 -29.61 18.62 -21.57
N TYR A 65 -28.43 18.24 -22.09
CA TYR A 65 -27.34 19.18 -22.34
C TYR A 65 -27.71 20.25 -23.39
N GLU A 66 -28.40 19.84 -24.46
CA GLU A 66 -28.78 20.74 -25.56
C GLU A 66 -29.95 21.66 -25.19
N TYR A 67 -30.95 21.16 -24.45
CA TYR A 67 -32.21 21.88 -24.23
C TYR A 67 -32.27 22.65 -22.90
N LEU A 68 -31.55 22.21 -21.86
CA LEU A 68 -31.49 22.91 -20.56
C LEU A 68 -30.24 23.79 -20.43
N GLY A 69 -29.32 23.72 -21.40
CA GLY A 69 -28.06 24.45 -21.39
C GLY A 69 -27.11 23.94 -20.30
N ALA A 70 -25.81 24.07 -20.52
CA ALA A 70 -24.85 23.83 -19.45
C ALA A 70 -25.12 24.86 -18.33
N PRO A 71 -25.43 24.45 -17.08
CA PRO A 71 -25.51 25.40 -15.98
C PRO A 71 -24.19 26.14 -15.90
N ALA A 72 -24.26 27.47 -15.74
CA ALA A 72 -23.10 28.34 -15.66
C ALA A 72 -22.09 27.75 -14.67
N GLU A 73 -20.79 27.87 -14.97
CA GLU A 73 -19.74 27.19 -14.21
C GLU A 73 -19.74 27.55 -12.71
N ASN A 74 -20.33 28.71 -12.37
CA ASN A 74 -20.50 29.21 -11.00
C ASN A 74 -21.62 28.52 -10.20
N ASP A 75 -22.51 27.74 -10.85
CA ASP A 75 -23.67 27.10 -10.21
C ASP A 75 -23.44 25.62 -9.86
N ARG A 76 -22.19 25.13 -9.92
CA ARG A 76 -21.85 23.74 -9.61
C ARG A 76 -21.01 23.63 -8.32
N PRO A 77 -21.57 23.87 -7.12
CA PRO A 77 -20.81 23.83 -5.86
C PRO A 77 -20.22 22.45 -5.52
N TRP A 78 -20.69 21.40 -6.20
CA TRP A 78 -20.25 20.01 -6.03
C TRP A 78 -19.18 19.59 -7.04
N LEU A 79 -18.96 20.38 -8.09
CA LEU A 79 -17.94 20.08 -9.08
C LEU A 79 -16.68 20.88 -8.70
N PRO A 80 -15.53 20.23 -8.42
CA PRO A 80 -14.30 20.98 -8.23
C PRO A 80 -14.08 21.80 -9.51
N SER A 81 -13.82 23.10 -9.37
CA SER A 81 -13.53 23.98 -10.49
C SER A 81 -12.25 23.50 -11.19
N VAL A 82 -12.39 22.59 -12.16
CA VAL A 82 -11.27 22.01 -12.92
C VAL A 82 -10.62 23.06 -13.82
N THR A 83 -11.27 24.22 -13.99
CA THR A 83 -10.72 25.46 -14.53
C THR A 83 -9.69 26.14 -13.64
N ALA A 84 -9.27 25.48 -12.55
CA ALA A 84 -8.09 25.85 -11.79
C ALA A 84 -6.97 26.28 -12.76
N THR A 85 -6.69 27.57 -12.68
CA THR A 85 -5.90 28.38 -13.58
C THR A 85 -4.59 27.68 -13.91
N GLN A 86 -4.02 27.85 -15.12
CA GLN A 86 -2.76 27.22 -15.54
C GLN A 86 -1.63 27.32 -14.48
N SER A 87 -1.66 28.35 -13.63
CA SER A 87 -0.81 28.51 -12.45
C SER A 87 -0.98 27.39 -11.41
N SER A 88 -2.19 26.93 -11.12
CA SER A 88 -2.45 25.86 -10.14
C SER A 88 -1.80 24.52 -10.56
N TRP A 89 -1.79 24.22 -11.86
CA TRP A 89 -1.11 23.03 -12.38
C TRP A 89 0.41 23.17 -12.31
N ALA A 90 0.94 24.37 -12.53
CA ALA A 90 2.36 24.65 -12.33
C ALA A 90 2.76 24.49 -10.86
N ASP A 91 1.94 24.95 -9.92
CA ASP A 91 2.18 24.79 -8.48
C ASP A 91 2.10 23.32 -8.05
N ILE A 92 1.14 22.56 -8.57
CA ILE A 92 1.05 21.11 -8.33
C ILE A 92 2.28 20.38 -8.92
N ALA A 93 2.72 20.77 -10.11
CA ALA A 93 3.91 20.18 -10.73
C ALA A 93 5.18 20.50 -9.92
N LEU A 94 5.32 21.75 -9.46
CA LEU A 94 6.45 22.19 -8.66
C LEU A 94 6.49 21.51 -7.28
N THR A 95 5.33 21.38 -6.62
CA THR A 95 5.25 20.66 -5.34
C THR A 95 5.54 19.17 -5.49
N ARG A 96 5.18 18.54 -6.61
CA ARG A 96 5.57 17.16 -6.91
C ARG A 96 7.07 17.04 -7.17
N ALA A 97 7.64 17.91 -8.00
CA ALA A 97 9.07 17.92 -8.29
C ALA A 97 9.89 18.07 -6.99
N ALA A 98 9.50 18.98 -6.10
CA ALA A 98 10.16 19.18 -4.81
C ALA A 98 10.06 17.94 -3.88
N LYS A 99 8.94 17.22 -3.91
CA LYS A 99 8.79 15.98 -3.15
C LYS A 99 9.62 14.84 -3.74
N GLU A 100 9.69 14.75 -5.05
CA GLU A 100 10.48 13.73 -5.74
C GLU A 100 11.98 13.90 -5.50
N THR A 101 12.48 15.14 -5.48
CA THR A 101 13.88 15.40 -5.13
C THR A 101 14.18 14.98 -3.69
N ALA A 102 13.30 15.29 -2.73
CA ALA A 102 13.48 14.88 -1.34
C ALA A 102 13.48 13.34 -1.19
N LEU A 103 12.58 12.64 -1.87
CA LEU A 103 12.54 11.17 -1.88
C LEU A 103 13.77 10.56 -2.56
N ALA A 104 14.31 11.20 -3.60
CA ALA A 104 15.52 10.74 -4.27
C ALA A 104 16.74 10.81 -3.34
N GLU A 105 16.86 11.89 -2.56
CA GLU A 105 17.91 12.06 -1.55
C GLU A 105 17.82 11.00 -0.44
N GLU A 106 16.62 10.73 0.07
CA GLU A 106 16.38 9.69 1.08
C GLU A 106 16.77 8.30 0.55
N ARG A 107 16.39 7.99 -0.69
CA ARG A 107 16.77 6.72 -1.35
C ARG A 107 18.28 6.62 -1.56
N GLN A 108 18.95 7.73 -1.85
CA GLN A 108 20.41 7.76 -1.98
C GLN A 108 21.11 7.49 -0.65
N LEU A 109 20.57 7.99 0.47
CA LEU A 109 21.09 7.71 1.80
C LEU A 109 21.01 6.20 2.12
N VAL A 110 19.86 5.58 1.88
CA VAL A 110 19.69 4.13 2.10
C VAL A 110 20.57 3.31 1.15
N ARG A 111 20.71 3.74 -0.11
CA ARG A 111 21.53 3.04 -1.11
C ARG A 111 23.03 3.12 -0.82
N SER A 112 23.49 4.21 -0.22
CA SER A 112 24.90 4.40 0.13
C SER A 112 25.30 3.72 1.44
N ALA A 113 24.32 3.28 2.25
CA ALA A 113 24.59 2.57 3.49
C ALA A 113 25.29 1.23 3.21
N LYS A 114 26.49 1.07 3.77
CA LYS A 114 27.24 -0.20 3.74
C LYS A 114 26.84 -1.04 4.94
N ARG A 115 26.64 -2.35 4.73
CA ARG A 115 26.47 -3.30 5.83
C ARG A 115 27.74 -3.26 6.69
N PRO A 116 27.64 -3.21 8.03
CA PRO A 116 28.84 -3.26 8.86
C PRO A 116 29.62 -4.55 8.57
N PRO A 117 30.96 -4.52 8.61
CA PRO A 117 31.78 -5.71 8.39
C PRO A 117 31.42 -6.77 9.45
N ILE A 118 30.94 -7.92 8.99
CA ILE A 118 30.62 -9.06 9.87
C ILE A 118 31.90 -9.89 10.02
N TYR A 119 32.55 -9.78 11.18
CA TYR A 119 33.63 -10.70 11.54
C TYR A 119 33.00 -12.04 11.94
N ARG A 120 33.16 -13.05 11.08
CA ARG A 120 32.78 -14.43 11.42
C ARG A 120 34.03 -15.13 11.93
N ALA A 121 34.03 -15.52 13.20
CA ALA A 121 35.04 -16.45 13.68
C ALA A 121 34.87 -17.77 12.93
N ARG A 122 35.98 -18.35 12.46
CA ARG A 122 35.98 -19.68 11.84
C ARG A 122 35.48 -20.73 12.82
N ASN A 123 35.84 -20.56 14.10
CA ASN A 123 35.52 -21.45 15.19
C ASN A 123 34.78 -20.66 16.28
N PRO A 124 33.46 -20.85 16.47
CA PRO A 124 32.70 -20.15 17.51
C PRO A 124 33.07 -20.62 18.93
N GLU A 125 33.62 -21.84 19.04
CA GLU A 125 34.10 -22.43 20.30
C GLU A 125 35.33 -21.72 20.88
N ASP A 126 36.08 -20.96 20.07
CA ASP A 126 37.21 -20.17 20.55
C ASP A 126 36.75 -19.09 21.55
N PHE A 127 35.52 -18.57 21.43
CA PHE A 127 34.98 -17.60 22.39
C PHE A 127 34.74 -18.20 23.79
N ALA A 128 34.46 -19.50 23.87
CA ALA A 128 34.26 -20.19 25.15
C ALA A 128 35.59 -20.60 25.79
N ASN A 129 36.64 -20.78 24.98
CA ASN A 129 37.95 -21.31 25.38
C ASN A 129 39.04 -20.23 25.52
N VAL A 130 38.70 -18.96 25.33
CA VAL A 130 39.64 -17.84 25.52
C VAL A 130 39.55 -17.34 26.96
N SER A 131 40.68 -17.35 27.66
CA SER A 131 40.75 -16.72 28.97
C SER A 131 40.57 -15.19 28.84
N PRO A 132 40.23 -14.48 29.93
CA PRO A 132 40.16 -13.02 29.95
C PRO A 132 41.44 -12.30 29.45
N TYR A 133 42.56 -13.03 29.38
CA TYR A 133 43.86 -12.55 28.91
C TYR A 133 44.17 -12.94 27.45
N GLY A 134 43.22 -13.51 26.70
CA GLY A 134 43.44 -13.89 25.30
C GLY A 134 44.21 -15.19 25.10
N ASN A 135 44.39 -16.00 26.16
CA ASN A 135 45.15 -17.25 26.09
C ASN A 135 44.19 -18.43 25.87
N ALA A 136 44.52 -19.31 24.92
CA ALA A 136 43.80 -20.56 24.74
C ALA A 136 44.07 -21.51 25.92
N VAL A 137 43.02 -22.14 26.44
CA VAL A 137 43.16 -23.18 27.48
C VAL A 137 44.01 -24.34 26.95
N GLY A 138 45.01 -24.79 27.72
CA GLY A 138 45.87 -25.91 27.36
C GLY A 138 47.25 -25.55 26.80
N LEU A 139 47.55 -24.27 26.54
CA LEU A 139 48.93 -23.83 26.35
C LEU A 139 49.65 -23.82 27.70
N ALA A 140 50.50 -24.80 27.93
CA ALA A 140 51.35 -24.84 29.12
C ALA A 140 52.23 -23.59 29.15
N VAL A 141 51.97 -22.70 30.11
CA VAL A 141 52.89 -21.61 30.44
C VAL A 141 54.10 -22.26 31.11
N ASN A 142 55.20 -22.38 30.37
CA ASN A 142 56.46 -22.88 30.92
C ASN A 142 57.02 -21.83 31.89
N TRP A 143 56.85 -22.05 33.19
CA TRP A 143 57.38 -21.20 34.27
C TRP A 143 58.84 -21.54 34.65
N GLY A 144 59.51 -22.41 33.89
CA GLY A 144 60.88 -22.85 34.17
C GLY A 144 61.95 -21.93 33.57
N PRO A 145 63.13 -21.81 34.21
CA PRO A 145 64.27 -21.04 33.68
C PRO A 145 64.88 -21.81 32.50
N GLY A 146 64.32 -21.62 31.31
CA GLY A 146 64.73 -22.31 30.10
C GLY A 146 63.68 -22.36 29.00
N ALA A 147 62.76 -21.37 28.93
CA ALA A 147 61.69 -21.29 27.94
C ALA A 147 62.22 -20.99 26.52
N GLY A 148 62.95 -21.94 25.97
CA GLY A 148 63.42 -21.96 24.59
C GLY A 148 62.42 -22.68 23.69
N LYS A 149 61.96 -21.94 22.68
CA LYS A 149 61.65 -22.42 21.32
C LYS A 149 60.62 -23.56 21.21
N TYR A 150 59.35 -23.19 21.21
CA TYR A 150 58.34 -23.94 20.45
C TYR A 150 57.92 -23.11 19.24
N GLN A 151 58.78 -23.09 18.22
CA GLN A 151 58.37 -22.73 16.86
C GLN A 151 57.44 -23.85 16.37
N ARG A 152 56.18 -23.50 16.06
CA ARG A 152 55.30 -24.36 15.26
C ARG A 152 55.98 -24.57 13.90
N GLU A 153 56.51 -25.74 13.65
CA GLU A 153 56.88 -26.13 12.29
C GLU A 153 55.60 -26.22 11.45
N LEU A 154 55.51 -25.36 10.43
CA LEU A 154 54.46 -25.42 9.43
C LEU A 154 54.71 -26.64 8.53
N PRO A 155 53.68 -27.45 8.22
CA PRO A 155 53.85 -28.54 7.26
C PRO A 155 54.18 -27.96 5.88
N LYS A 156 55.28 -28.44 5.30
CA LYS A 156 55.62 -28.17 3.89
C LYS A 156 54.56 -28.83 3.02
N VAL A 157 53.90 -28.03 2.19
CA VAL A 157 53.01 -28.49 1.12
C VAL A 157 53.91 -28.76 -0.09
N GLU A 158 53.97 -30.02 -0.52
CA GLU A 158 54.47 -30.43 -1.84
C GLU A 158 53.45 -30.14 -2.94
#